data_AF-A0A7R9G206-F1
#
_entry.id   AF-A0A7R9G206-F1
#
_cell.length_a   1.000
_cell.length_b   1.000
_cell.length_c   1.000
_cell.angle_alpha   90.00
_cell.angle_beta   90.00
_cell.angle_gamma   90.00
#
_symmetry.space_group_name_H-M   'P 1'
#
loop_
_entity.id
_entity.type
_entity.pdbx_description
1 polymer ?
#
loop_
_entity_poly.entity_id
_entity_poly.type
_entity_poly.pdbx_seq_one_letter_code
_entity_poly.pdbx_strand_id
1 'polypeptide(L)'
;MGMIAGQDIMLPIQSARIRTLGSFGFLYGRVEVRARMPRGDWIWPAIWMKPVDNEYGAWPSSGEIDLVEIRSNRKLRSSQGLSQGVDRMGATLHFGVNSSYNIWRPTHWEKSLADQGTDFAADYHLYGMEWTEDSIIFTVDGEKIGGVTPPEGGFWKLGGFDESPGGTNIWKNGTRLAPFDKPFFLILNVAVGGRFFSDSMVNSPFPRPWNWSSPHPMRDFWERRDEWLPTWDHENSTLRVDYIRVFQP
;
A
#
# COMPACT_ATOMS: atom_id res chain seq x y z
N MET A 1 -0.66 -34.52 -22.53
CA MET A 1 -0.09 -35.31 -21.42
C MET A 1 0.36 -34.31 -20.37
N GLY A 2 -0.48 -34.10 -19.34
CA GLY A 2 -0.34 -33.00 -18.39
C GLY A 2 0.83 -33.26 -17.44
N MET A 3 1.78 -32.33 -17.40
CA MET A 3 2.76 -32.29 -16.32
C MET A 3 2.02 -31.81 -15.06
N ILE A 4 1.81 -32.75 -14.14
CA ILE A 4 1.42 -32.45 -12.76
C ILE A 4 2.61 -31.71 -12.15
N ALA A 5 2.45 -30.41 -11.89
CA ALA A 5 3.45 -29.65 -11.16
C ALA A 5 3.58 -30.24 -9.75
N GLY A 6 4.82 -30.48 -9.33
CA GLY A 6 5.16 -31.03 -8.01
C GLY A 6 4.71 -30.13 -6.86
N GLN A 7 4.86 -30.64 -5.63
CA GLN A 7 4.27 -30.12 -4.39
C GLN A 7 4.61 -28.67 -4.03
N ASP A 8 5.63 -28.07 -4.65
CA ASP A 8 5.93 -26.64 -4.52
C ASP A 8 6.22 -26.08 -5.92
N ILE A 9 5.32 -25.27 -6.45
CA ILE A 9 5.65 -24.48 -7.63
C ILE A 9 6.64 -23.38 -7.20
N MET A 10 7.65 -23.10 -8.04
CA MET A 10 8.37 -21.83 -7.91
C MET A 10 7.36 -20.68 -8.00
N LEU A 11 7.64 -19.57 -7.32
CA LEU A 11 6.83 -18.35 -7.41
C LEU A 11 6.54 -18.07 -8.90
N PRO A 12 5.28 -18.17 -9.34
CA PRO A 12 4.96 -18.25 -10.77
C PRO A 12 5.09 -16.92 -11.49
N ILE A 13 5.24 -15.83 -10.72
CA ILE A 13 5.27 -14.47 -11.21
C ILE A 13 6.62 -13.85 -10.85
N GLN A 14 7.22 -13.20 -11.84
CA GLN A 14 8.37 -12.32 -11.65
C GLN A 14 7.90 -10.86 -11.72
N SER A 15 8.36 -10.06 -10.77
CA SER A 15 8.08 -8.62 -10.70
C SER A 15 9.26 -7.88 -10.08
N ALA A 16 9.15 -6.57 -9.93
CA ALA A 16 10.18 -5.71 -9.37
C ALA A 16 9.72 -5.06 -8.05
N ARG A 17 10.70 -4.90 -7.16
CA ARG A 17 10.64 -3.99 -6.02
C ARG A 17 11.91 -3.15 -6.03
N ILE A 18 11.77 -1.87 -6.29
CA ILE A 18 12.87 -0.90 -6.34
C ILE A 18 12.82 -0.11 -5.04
N ARG A 19 13.98 0.13 -4.43
CA ARG A 19 14.10 0.90 -3.18
C ARG A 19 15.28 1.85 -3.25
N THR A 20 15.13 2.97 -2.57
CA THR A 20 16.18 4.00 -2.45
C THR A 20 17.06 3.82 -1.21
N LEU A 21 16.83 2.78 -0.40
CA LEU A 21 17.65 2.44 0.77
C LEU A 21 19.15 2.39 0.41
N GLY A 22 19.96 3.14 1.15
CA GLY A 22 21.41 3.26 0.93
C GLY A 22 21.81 4.29 -0.14
N SER A 23 20.84 4.92 -0.81
CA SER A 23 21.10 5.96 -1.83
C SER A 23 20.38 7.28 -1.55
N PHE A 24 19.13 7.23 -1.09
CA PHE A 24 18.34 8.41 -0.78
C PHE A 24 17.30 8.10 0.31
N GLY A 25 17.19 9.01 1.27
CA GLY A 25 16.15 9.05 2.28
C GLY A 25 15.99 10.50 2.74
N PHE A 26 14.79 10.87 3.14
CA PHE A 26 14.50 12.25 3.54
C PHE A 26 13.58 12.28 4.75
N LEU A 27 13.66 13.38 5.49
CA LEU A 27 12.77 13.71 6.59
C LEU A 27 12.19 15.09 6.31
N TYR A 28 10.88 15.16 6.37
CA TYR A 28 10.06 16.33 6.06
C TYR A 28 10.26 16.91 4.66
N GLY A 29 9.30 17.73 4.25
CA GLY A 29 9.18 18.26 2.90
C GLY A 29 8.00 17.64 2.15
N ARG A 30 8.02 17.82 0.84
CA ARG A 30 6.94 17.39 -0.04
C ARG A 30 7.46 16.36 -1.02
N VAL A 31 6.76 15.24 -1.17
CA VAL A 31 7.01 14.25 -2.22
C VAL A 31 5.87 14.27 -3.24
N GLU A 32 6.23 14.20 -4.50
CA GLU A 32 5.32 14.09 -5.63
C GLU A 32 5.76 12.92 -6.50
N VAL A 33 4.84 11.99 -6.76
CA VAL A 33 5.05 10.90 -7.69
C VAL A 33 3.99 10.97 -8.78
N ARG A 34 4.42 11.25 -10.01
CA ARG A 34 3.54 11.20 -11.18
C ARG A 34 3.59 9.80 -11.75
N ALA A 35 2.50 9.05 -11.60
CA ALA A 35 2.43 7.66 -12.02
C ALA A 35 1.07 7.28 -12.61
N ARG A 36 1.08 6.30 -13.50
CA ARG A 36 -0.11 5.60 -14.00
C ARG A 36 -0.11 4.19 -13.44
N MET A 37 -1.20 3.82 -12.78
CA MET A 37 -1.31 2.52 -12.12
C MET A 37 -1.59 1.40 -13.12
N PRO A 38 -1.19 0.15 -12.83
CA PRO A 38 -1.52 -0.97 -13.68
C PRO A 38 -3.00 -1.38 -13.55
N ARG A 39 -3.57 -1.91 -14.64
CA ARG A 39 -4.79 -2.74 -14.66
C ARG A 39 -4.39 -4.21 -14.82
N GLY A 40 -5.13 -5.08 -14.18
CA GLY A 40 -4.97 -6.52 -14.28
C GLY A 40 -5.38 -7.20 -12.99
N ASP A 41 -6.07 -8.32 -13.12
CA ASP A 41 -6.59 -9.00 -11.95
C ASP A 41 -5.46 -9.48 -11.04
N TRP A 42 -5.62 -9.24 -9.74
CA TRP A 42 -4.69 -9.66 -8.68
C TRP A 42 -3.35 -8.92 -8.66
N ILE A 43 -3.15 -7.89 -9.47
CA ILE A 43 -1.97 -7.01 -9.39
C ILE A 43 -2.17 -5.99 -8.25
N TRP A 44 -1.13 -5.78 -7.45
CA TRP A 44 -1.08 -4.86 -6.31
C TRP A 44 0.14 -3.93 -6.43
N PRO A 45 0.01 -2.81 -7.16
CA PRO A 45 1.02 -1.74 -7.15
C PRO A 45 1.05 -1.02 -5.81
N ALA A 46 2.25 -0.63 -5.38
CA ALA A 46 2.44 0.23 -4.22
C ALA A 46 3.59 1.22 -4.44
N ILE A 47 3.37 2.45 -3.98
CA ILE A 47 4.39 3.49 -3.82
C ILE A 47 4.34 3.88 -2.36
N TRP A 48 5.43 3.63 -1.65
CA TRP A 48 5.43 3.65 -0.20
C TRP A 48 6.84 3.89 0.34
N MET A 49 6.95 4.03 1.65
CA MET A 49 8.18 4.43 2.30
C MET A 49 8.37 3.66 3.61
N LYS A 50 9.63 3.39 3.92
CA LYS A 50 10.06 2.78 5.19
C LYS A 50 11.15 3.63 5.84
N PRO A 51 11.31 3.56 7.16
CA PRO A 51 12.39 4.27 7.85
C PRO A 51 13.75 3.79 7.33
N VAL A 52 14.71 4.72 7.19
CA VAL A 52 16.10 4.39 6.84
C VAL A 52 16.70 3.51 7.93
N ASP A 53 16.47 3.90 9.19
CA ASP A 53 16.90 3.19 10.39
C ASP A 53 15.70 2.86 11.28
N ASN A 54 15.67 1.66 11.85
CA ASN A 54 14.59 1.21 12.74
C ASN A 54 14.77 1.73 14.17
N GLU A 55 14.86 3.05 14.35
CA GLU A 55 15.15 3.75 15.61
C GLU A 55 14.22 3.37 16.78
N TYR A 56 12.96 3.07 16.49
CA TYR A 56 11.96 2.71 17.49
C TYR A 56 11.69 1.20 17.56
N GLY A 57 12.48 0.39 16.84
CA GLY A 57 12.35 -1.06 16.77
C GLY A 57 11.72 -1.56 15.46
N ALA A 58 11.49 -2.87 15.40
CA ALA A 58 10.96 -3.54 14.22
C ALA A 58 9.57 -3.03 13.83
N TRP A 59 9.16 -3.28 12.57
CA TRP A 59 7.85 -2.87 12.09
C TRP A 59 6.70 -3.37 12.99
N PRO A 60 5.68 -2.54 13.26
CA PRO A 60 5.43 -1.18 12.76
C PRO A 60 5.96 -0.07 13.69
N SER A 61 6.86 -0.38 14.63
CA SER A 61 7.30 0.58 15.65
C SER A 61 8.09 1.75 15.11
N SER A 62 8.84 1.55 14.02
CA SER A 62 9.52 2.63 13.29
C SER A 62 8.71 3.19 12.11
N GLY A 63 7.43 2.81 12.00
CA GLY A 63 6.52 3.34 11.00
C GLY A 63 6.64 2.75 9.60
N GLU A 64 5.62 3.01 8.80
CA GLU A 64 5.54 2.76 7.36
C GLU A 64 4.50 3.72 6.76
N ILE A 65 4.83 4.30 5.60
CA ILE A 65 4.01 5.32 4.93
C ILE A 65 3.67 4.83 3.53
N ASP A 66 2.41 4.52 3.28
CA ASP A 66 1.91 4.15 1.96
C ASP A 66 1.33 5.38 1.28
N LEU A 67 2.05 5.90 0.28
CA LEU A 67 1.59 7.04 -0.53
C LEU A 67 0.42 6.64 -1.41
N VAL A 68 0.48 5.42 -1.97
CA VAL A 68 -0.62 4.82 -2.72
C VAL A 68 -0.48 3.30 -2.79
N GLU A 69 -1.59 2.62 -2.50
CA GLU A 69 -1.84 1.22 -2.79
C GLU A 69 -3.15 1.05 -3.56
N ILE A 70 -3.16 0.17 -4.57
CA ILE A 70 -4.34 -0.10 -5.40
C ILE A 70 -4.48 -1.60 -5.62
N ARG A 71 -5.72 -2.08 -5.77
CA ARG A 71 -6.04 -3.40 -6.33
C ARG A 71 -6.35 -3.23 -7.81
N SER A 72 -5.51 -3.73 -8.71
CA SER A 72 -5.60 -3.42 -10.14
C SER A 72 -6.74 -4.11 -10.91
N ASN A 73 -7.57 -4.91 -10.23
CA ASN A 73 -8.73 -5.56 -10.83
C ASN A 73 -9.73 -4.51 -11.37
N ARG A 74 -10.31 -4.76 -12.55
CA ARG A 74 -11.31 -3.85 -13.14
C ARG A 74 -12.70 -3.97 -12.53
N LYS A 75 -13.05 -5.15 -12.01
CA LYS A 75 -14.41 -5.48 -11.54
C LYS A 75 -14.42 -6.09 -10.14
N LEU A 76 -13.46 -5.69 -9.31
CA LEU A 76 -13.39 -6.11 -7.91
C LEU A 76 -14.31 -5.24 -7.06
N ARG A 77 -15.16 -5.90 -6.29
CA ARG A 77 -16.16 -5.26 -5.42
C ARG A 77 -16.10 -5.85 -4.02
N SER A 78 -16.53 -5.07 -3.03
CA SER A 78 -16.81 -5.59 -1.69
C SER A 78 -18.06 -6.49 -1.73
N SER A 79 -18.31 -7.22 -0.65
CA SER A 79 -19.55 -7.99 -0.47
C SER A 79 -20.83 -7.13 -0.53
N GLN A 80 -20.70 -5.80 -0.35
CA GLN A 80 -21.79 -4.82 -0.46
C GLN A 80 -21.89 -4.20 -1.87
N GLY A 81 -21.09 -4.67 -2.83
CA GLY A 81 -21.12 -4.19 -4.21
C GLY A 81 -20.33 -2.90 -4.47
N LEU A 82 -19.70 -2.30 -3.45
CA LEU A 82 -18.86 -1.12 -3.61
C LEU A 82 -17.59 -1.46 -4.38
N SER A 83 -17.16 -0.58 -5.29
CA SER A 83 -15.92 -0.80 -6.03
C SER A 83 -14.71 -0.83 -5.09
N GLN A 84 -13.80 -1.75 -5.37
CA GLN A 84 -12.56 -2.02 -4.62
C GLN A 84 -11.36 -2.17 -5.56
N GLY A 85 -11.57 -1.96 -6.87
CA GLY A 85 -10.61 -2.25 -7.92
C GLY A 85 -9.72 -1.07 -8.25
N VAL A 86 -9.30 -1.00 -9.52
CA VAL A 86 -8.31 -0.04 -10.01
C VAL A 86 -8.79 1.43 -9.96
N ASP A 87 -10.08 1.62 -9.71
CA ASP A 87 -10.72 2.92 -9.51
C ASP A 87 -10.65 3.42 -8.06
N ARG A 88 -10.12 2.62 -7.11
CA ARG A 88 -10.00 2.98 -5.70
C ARG A 88 -8.56 2.85 -5.23
N MET A 89 -8.04 3.92 -4.64
CA MET A 89 -6.72 3.97 -4.02
C MET A 89 -6.82 4.15 -2.52
N GLY A 90 -5.80 3.69 -1.80
CA GLY A 90 -5.59 3.97 -0.39
C GLY A 90 -4.23 4.61 -0.14
N ALA A 91 -4.19 5.57 0.79
CA ALA A 91 -2.97 6.06 1.43
C ALA A 91 -3.05 5.74 2.93
N THR A 92 -1.96 5.25 3.51
CA THR A 92 -1.99 4.66 4.85
C THR A 92 -0.73 5.01 5.64
N LEU A 93 -0.89 5.23 6.93
CA LEU A 93 0.21 5.18 7.89
C LEU A 93 0.07 3.94 8.76
N HIS A 94 1.13 3.16 8.87
CA HIS A 94 1.22 2.01 9.77
C HIS A 94 2.12 2.35 10.96
N PHE A 95 1.61 2.18 12.17
CA PHE A 95 2.35 2.46 13.41
C PHE A 95 1.88 1.54 14.54
N GLY A 96 2.77 1.23 15.48
CA GLY A 96 2.40 0.47 16.67
C GLY A 96 3.57 -0.23 17.36
N VAL A 97 3.34 -0.77 18.56
CA VAL A 97 4.44 -1.30 19.39
C VAL A 97 5.06 -2.60 18.89
N ASN A 98 4.36 -3.34 18.04
CA ASN A 98 4.81 -4.52 17.30
C ASN A 98 3.70 -4.95 16.33
N SER A 99 3.93 -6.01 15.56
CA SER A 99 2.99 -6.51 14.55
C SER A 99 1.59 -6.84 15.08
N SER A 100 1.46 -7.25 16.35
CA SER A 100 0.15 -7.57 16.97
C SER A 100 -0.65 -6.32 17.32
N TYR A 101 0.00 -5.16 17.43
CA TYR A 101 -0.60 -3.87 17.75
C TYR A 101 -0.44 -2.86 16.61
N ASN A 102 -0.39 -3.35 15.36
CA ASN A 102 -0.38 -2.48 14.19
C ASN A 102 -1.70 -1.70 14.08
N ILE A 103 -1.59 -0.37 14.15
CA ILE A 103 -2.68 0.57 13.93
C ILE A 103 -2.47 1.24 12.58
N TRP A 104 -3.58 1.39 11.84
CA TRP A 104 -3.59 2.00 10.51
C TRP A 104 -4.94 2.60 10.15
N ARG A 105 -6.04 2.04 10.67
CA ARG A 105 -7.41 2.49 10.41
C ARG A 105 -7.66 4.00 10.63
N PRO A 106 -7.20 4.64 11.73
CA PRO A 106 -7.42 6.08 11.92
C PRO A 106 -6.58 6.94 10.97
N THR A 107 -5.64 6.33 10.25
CA THR A 107 -4.68 6.96 9.35
C THR A 107 -4.71 6.31 7.97
N HIS A 108 -5.90 5.91 7.54
CA HIS A 108 -6.16 5.37 6.21
C HIS A 108 -7.19 6.23 5.51
N TRP A 109 -6.86 6.64 4.29
CA TRP A 109 -7.69 7.49 3.47
C TRP A 109 -7.78 6.93 2.07
N GLU A 110 -8.95 7.05 1.47
CA GLU A 110 -9.21 6.47 0.15
C GLU A 110 -9.78 7.53 -0.80
N LYS A 111 -9.44 7.41 -2.08
CA LYS A 111 -10.08 8.14 -3.17
C LYS A 111 -10.65 7.14 -4.17
N SER A 112 -11.88 7.37 -4.60
CA SER A 112 -12.56 6.58 -5.62
C SER A 112 -12.84 7.43 -6.85
N LEU A 113 -12.52 6.93 -8.02
CA LEU A 113 -12.87 7.49 -9.32
C LEU A 113 -14.07 6.78 -9.98
N ALA A 114 -14.67 5.81 -9.27
CA ALA A 114 -15.76 4.99 -9.80
C ALA A 114 -16.94 5.81 -10.34
N ASP A 115 -17.35 6.86 -9.62
CA ASP A 115 -18.48 7.73 -10.00
C ASP A 115 -18.16 8.62 -11.21
N GLN A 116 -16.89 8.77 -11.56
CA GLN A 116 -16.41 9.51 -12.73
C GLN A 116 -16.31 8.61 -13.98
N GLY A 117 -16.57 7.30 -13.85
CA GLY A 117 -16.44 6.34 -14.94
C GLY A 117 -15.00 6.16 -15.43
N THR A 118 -14.02 6.48 -14.60
CA THR A 118 -12.58 6.34 -14.88
C THR A 118 -11.87 5.62 -13.74
N ASP A 119 -10.57 5.38 -13.90
CA ASP A 119 -9.73 4.71 -12.90
C ASP A 119 -8.29 5.26 -12.90
N PHE A 120 -7.50 4.85 -11.90
CA PHE A 120 -6.12 5.32 -11.72
C PHE A 120 -5.12 4.80 -12.76
N ALA A 121 -5.60 3.97 -13.69
CA ALA A 121 -4.82 3.44 -14.80
C ALA A 121 -5.20 4.06 -16.14
N ALA A 122 -6.20 4.93 -16.19
CA ALA A 122 -6.63 5.62 -17.40
C ALA A 122 -5.60 6.68 -17.84
N ASP A 123 -5.03 7.42 -16.90
CA ASP A 123 -4.00 8.43 -17.14
C ASP A 123 -3.00 8.47 -15.97
N TYR A 124 -1.96 9.29 -16.10
CA TYR A 124 -1.07 9.63 -15.01
C TYR A 124 -1.79 10.50 -13.99
N HIS A 125 -1.65 10.12 -12.73
CA HIS A 125 -2.09 10.89 -11.58
C HIS A 125 -0.88 11.37 -10.77
N LEU A 126 -1.03 12.50 -10.09
CA LEU A 126 -0.01 13.05 -9.19
C LEU A 126 -0.32 12.64 -7.76
N TYR A 127 0.40 11.65 -7.24
CA TYR A 127 0.31 11.21 -5.85
C TYR A 127 1.26 12.05 -5.01
N GLY A 128 0.73 12.85 -4.10
CA GLY A 128 1.49 13.80 -3.30
C GLY A 128 1.40 13.53 -1.81
N MET A 129 2.47 13.87 -1.09
CA MET A 129 2.46 13.96 0.37
C MET A 129 3.23 15.19 0.83
N GLU A 130 2.61 15.97 1.71
CA GLU A 130 3.23 17.03 2.47
C GLU A 130 3.50 16.52 3.89
N TRP A 131 4.77 16.54 4.30
CA TRP A 131 5.22 16.00 5.58
C TRP A 131 6.00 17.07 6.32
N THR A 132 5.48 17.48 7.47
CA THR A 132 6.08 18.48 8.35
C THR A 132 6.34 17.88 9.73
N GLU A 133 6.99 18.66 10.59
CA GLU A 133 7.15 18.33 12.02
C GLU A 133 5.82 18.14 12.77
N ASP A 134 4.71 18.61 12.19
CA ASP A 134 3.39 18.63 12.83
C ASP A 134 2.35 17.76 12.13
N SER A 135 2.53 17.41 10.86
CA SER A 135 1.49 16.76 10.08
C SER A 135 1.99 15.96 8.89
N ILE A 136 1.17 15.00 8.45
CA ILE A 136 1.31 14.32 7.17
C ILE A 136 -0.02 14.49 6.42
N ILE A 137 0.03 15.04 5.20
CA ILE A 137 -1.15 15.28 4.35
C ILE A 137 -0.93 14.60 3.01
N PHE A 138 -1.91 13.82 2.56
CA PHE A 138 -1.91 13.14 1.28
C PHE A 138 -2.77 13.86 0.27
N THR A 139 -2.29 13.94 -0.97
CA THR A 139 -3.00 14.55 -2.10
C THR A 139 -2.98 13.64 -3.32
N VAL A 140 -4.01 13.79 -4.16
CA VAL A 140 -4.08 13.17 -5.49
C VAL A 140 -4.55 14.23 -6.47
N ASP A 141 -3.74 14.51 -7.48
CA ASP A 141 -3.98 15.56 -8.47
C ASP A 141 -4.17 16.95 -7.84
N GLY A 142 -3.41 17.23 -6.78
CA GLY A 142 -3.49 18.48 -6.02
C GLY A 142 -4.64 18.55 -5.01
N GLU A 143 -5.55 17.57 -5.01
CA GLU A 143 -6.68 17.52 -4.06
C GLU A 143 -6.30 16.72 -2.81
N LYS A 144 -6.51 17.30 -1.63
CA LYS A 144 -6.33 16.59 -0.35
C LYS A 144 -7.31 15.43 -0.24
N ILE A 145 -6.78 14.23 -0.03
CA ILE A 145 -7.59 13.03 0.26
C ILE A 145 -7.67 12.74 1.76
N GLY A 146 -6.67 13.19 2.52
CA GLY A 146 -6.53 12.81 3.92
C GLY A 146 -5.25 13.34 4.54
N GLY A 147 -5.09 13.07 5.83
CA GLY A 147 -3.91 13.46 6.57
C GLY A 147 -4.16 13.49 8.07
N VAL A 148 -3.08 13.60 8.83
CA VAL A 148 -3.11 13.57 10.29
C VAL A 148 -2.23 14.67 10.86
N THR A 149 -2.78 15.38 11.84
CA THR A 149 -2.04 16.14 12.85
C THR A 149 -2.34 15.43 14.17
N PRO A 150 -1.40 14.65 14.73
CA PRO A 150 -1.70 13.85 15.91
C PRO A 150 -2.01 14.75 17.13
N PRO A 151 -2.81 14.26 18.09
CA PRO A 151 -3.21 15.03 19.27
C PRO A 151 -2.03 15.29 20.23
N GLU A 152 -2.30 15.93 21.37
CA GLU A 152 -1.30 16.31 22.39
C GLU A 152 -0.48 15.14 22.99
N GLY A 153 -0.79 13.88 22.69
CA GLY A 153 0.05 12.70 23.04
C GLY A 153 0.66 11.96 21.83
N GLY A 154 0.71 12.61 20.66
CA GLY A 154 1.29 12.05 19.44
C GLY A 154 0.56 10.81 18.91
N PHE A 155 1.26 10.01 18.10
CA PHE A 155 0.73 8.74 17.62
C PHE A 155 0.51 7.72 18.73
N TRP A 156 1.19 7.88 19.87
CA TRP A 156 0.95 7.01 21.04
C TRP A 156 -0.50 7.14 21.51
N LYS A 157 -0.96 8.38 21.68
CA LYS A 157 -2.35 8.68 22.01
C LYS A 157 -3.31 8.32 20.89
N LEU A 158 -2.96 8.63 19.64
CA LEU A 158 -3.79 8.33 18.47
C LEU A 158 -4.07 6.83 18.31
N GLY A 159 -3.08 5.99 18.63
CA GLY A 159 -3.20 4.53 18.59
C GLY A 159 -3.94 3.92 19.77
N GLY A 160 -4.30 4.71 20.80
CA GLY A 160 -4.91 4.19 22.02
C GLY A 160 -3.95 3.36 22.89
N PHE A 161 -2.64 3.51 22.71
CA PHE A 161 -1.64 2.69 23.39
C PHE A 161 -1.47 3.00 24.88
N ASP A 162 -2.07 4.10 25.37
CA ASP A 162 -2.22 4.36 26.80
C ASP A 162 -3.01 3.24 27.52
N GLU A 163 -3.97 2.63 26.81
CA GLU A 163 -4.87 1.61 27.36
C GLU A 163 -4.44 0.21 26.94
N SER A 164 -4.20 0.00 25.64
CA SER A 164 -3.84 -1.31 25.09
C SER A 164 -2.73 -1.16 24.06
N PRO A 165 -1.54 -1.74 24.29
CA PRO A 165 -1.19 -2.62 25.41
C PRO A 165 -0.92 -1.90 26.74
N GLY A 166 -0.96 -0.56 26.77
CA GLY A 166 -0.48 0.22 27.91
C GLY A 166 1.05 0.22 27.99
N GLY A 167 1.57 0.59 29.16
CA GLY A 167 3.00 0.56 29.44
C GLY A 167 3.73 1.85 29.05
N THR A 168 5.03 1.72 28.82
CA THR A 168 5.88 2.89 28.52
C THR A 168 5.76 3.27 27.06
N ASN A 169 5.46 4.54 26.79
CA ASN A 169 5.48 5.08 25.43
C ASN A 169 6.87 4.91 24.81
N ILE A 170 6.97 4.05 23.79
CA ILE A 170 8.22 3.75 23.08
C ILE A 170 8.72 4.93 22.24
N TRP A 171 7.85 5.90 21.96
CA TRP A 171 8.14 7.12 21.21
C TRP A 171 8.38 8.33 22.11
N LYS A 172 8.49 8.16 23.43
CA LYS A 172 8.65 9.27 24.40
C LYS A 172 9.85 10.18 24.16
N ASN A 173 10.88 9.69 23.46
CA ASN A 173 12.09 10.45 23.13
C ASN A 173 12.06 11.02 21.69
N GLY A 174 10.99 10.75 20.94
CA GLY A 174 10.75 11.31 19.63
C GLY A 174 9.93 12.60 19.68
N THR A 175 9.60 13.14 18.52
CA THR A 175 8.67 14.27 18.40
C THR A 175 7.22 13.80 18.50
N ARG A 176 6.27 14.73 18.46
CA ARG A 176 4.84 14.43 18.40
C ARG A 176 4.46 13.59 17.16
N LEU A 177 5.27 13.65 16.10
CA LEU A 177 5.11 12.85 14.87
C LEU A 177 5.76 11.47 14.93
N ALA A 178 6.52 11.12 15.97
CA ALA A 178 7.08 9.79 16.11
C ALA A 178 5.98 8.70 16.00
N PRO A 179 6.17 7.65 15.17
CA PRO A 179 7.45 7.21 14.60
C PRO A 179 7.85 7.85 13.26
N PHE A 180 7.06 8.80 12.75
CA PHE A 180 7.28 9.50 11.48
C PHE A 180 8.09 10.78 11.65
N ASP A 181 9.12 10.74 12.50
CA ASP A 181 10.04 11.84 12.81
C ASP A 181 11.51 11.47 12.53
N LYS A 182 11.71 10.42 11.72
CA LYS A 182 13.01 9.95 11.23
C LYS A 182 13.03 9.93 9.71
N PRO A 183 14.21 9.90 9.05
CA PRO A 183 14.29 9.79 7.60
C PRO A 183 13.69 8.49 7.08
N PHE A 184 12.95 8.57 5.96
CA PHE A 184 12.36 7.43 5.28
C PHE A 184 12.89 7.33 3.83
N PHE A 185 13.03 6.11 3.32
CA PHE A 185 13.38 5.82 1.93
C PHE A 185 12.15 5.34 1.15
N LEU A 186 12.11 5.68 -0.15
CA LEU A 186 11.05 5.29 -1.08
C LEU A 186 11.19 3.85 -1.58
N ILE A 187 10.05 3.21 -1.80
CA ILE A 187 9.87 1.89 -2.37
C ILE A 187 8.79 1.96 -3.46
N LEU A 188 9.08 1.36 -4.62
CA LEU A 188 8.13 1.08 -5.67
C LEU A 188 8.05 -0.42 -5.86
N ASN A 189 6.84 -0.99 -5.90
CA ASN A 189 6.68 -2.38 -6.31
C ASN A 189 5.38 -2.64 -7.03
N VAL A 190 5.34 -3.80 -7.70
CA VAL A 190 4.13 -4.39 -8.23
C VAL A 190 4.05 -5.81 -7.67
N ALA A 191 3.31 -5.99 -6.57
CA ALA A 191 3.02 -7.31 -6.03
C ALA A 191 1.90 -7.99 -6.83
N VAL A 192 1.75 -9.31 -6.64
CA VAL A 192 0.64 -10.08 -7.18
C VAL A 192 0.07 -10.98 -6.10
N GLY A 193 -1.25 -10.98 -5.95
CA GLY A 193 -1.97 -11.72 -4.94
C GLY A 193 -1.73 -11.16 -3.52
N GLY A 194 -1.77 -12.04 -2.52
CA GLY A 194 -1.58 -11.65 -1.11
C GLY A 194 -2.87 -11.31 -0.38
N ARG A 195 -2.76 -10.91 0.89
CA ARG A 195 -3.91 -10.73 1.79
C ARG A 195 -4.70 -9.44 1.54
N PHE A 196 -4.18 -8.55 0.70
CA PHE A 196 -4.86 -7.32 0.32
C PHE A 196 -6.17 -7.58 -0.45
N PHE A 197 -6.26 -8.73 -1.12
CA PHE A 197 -7.49 -9.25 -1.72
C PHE A 197 -8.21 -10.17 -0.73
N SER A 198 -9.14 -9.62 0.05
CA SER A 198 -9.84 -10.37 1.09
C SER A 198 -10.82 -11.40 0.53
N ASP A 199 -11.12 -12.44 1.31
CA ASP A 199 -12.07 -13.51 0.96
C ASP A 199 -13.50 -12.97 0.73
N SER A 200 -13.82 -11.82 1.31
CA SER A 200 -15.12 -11.15 1.18
C SER A 200 -15.29 -10.36 -0.11
N MET A 201 -14.23 -10.18 -0.91
CA MET A 201 -14.31 -9.45 -2.17
C MET A 201 -14.74 -10.36 -3.31
N VAL A 202 -15.53 -9.80 -4.23
CA VAL A 202 -16.07 -10.48 -5.40
C VAL A 202 -15.48 -9.85 -6.65
N ASN A 203 -14.90 -10.67 -7.52
CA ASN A 203 -14.40 -10.26 -8.83
C ASN A 203 -15.22 -10.92 -9.94
N SER A 204 -15.28 -10.27 -11.12
CA SER A 204 -16.04 -10.75 -12.27
C SER A 204 -15.19 -10.68 -13.54
N PRO A 205 -15.25 -11.70 -14.43
CA PRO A 205 -16.14 -12.87 -14.36
C PRO A 205 -15.64 -13.97 -13.42
N PHE A 206 -14.37 -13.93 -13.03
CA PHE A 206 -13.75 -14.99 -12.23
C PHE A 206 -13.46 -14.53 -10.80
N PRO A 207 -13.78 -15.36 -9.79
CA PRO A 207 -13.46 -15.05 -8.41
C PRO A 207 -11.97 -15.25 -8.13
N ARG A 208 -11.52 -14.84 -6.94
CA ARG A 208 -10.14 -15.00 -6.49
C ARG A 208 -9.61 -16.44 -6.72
N PRO A 209 -8.44 -16.60 -7.36
CA PRO A 209 -7.93 -17.90 -7.75
C PRO A 209 -7.26 -18.71 -6.63
N TRP A 210 -7.05 -18.14 -5.44
CA TRP A 210 -6.44 -18.83 -4.29
C TRP A 210 -7.32 -18.79 -3.03
N ASN A 211 -7.08 -19.74 -2.14
CA ASN A 211 -7.67 -19.81 -0.80
C ASN A 211 -6.56 -20.02 0.23
N TRP A 212 -6.52 -19.21 1.29
CA TRP A 212 -5.52 -19.32 2.34
C TRP A 212 -5.62 -20.59 3.19
N SER A 213 -6.78 -21.25 3.18
CA SER A 213 -6.98 -22.57 3.82
C SER A 213 -6.52 -23.73 2.94
N SER A 214 -6.16 -23.48 1.69
CA SER A 214 -5.56 -24.50 0.82
C SER A 214 -4.15 -24.85 1.32
N PRO A 215 -3.73 -26.12 1.26
CA PRO A 215 -2.33 -26.48 1.48
C PRO A 215 -1.39 -25.93 0.39
N HIS A 216 -1.92 -25.52 -0.78
CA HIS A 216 -1.11 -25.07 -1.92
C HIS A 216 -1.68 -23.79 -2.59
N PRO A 217 -1.84 -22.67 -1.86
CA PRO A 217 -2.51 -21.47 -2.39
C PRO A 217 -1.81 -20.86 -3.63
N MET A 218 -0.48 -21.00 -3.69
CA MET A 218 0.34 -20.59 -4.83
C MET A 218 0.02 -21.42 -6.08
N ARG A 219 -0.13 -22.74 -5.92
CA ARG A 219 -0.50 -23.65 -7.00
C ARG A 219 -1.90 -23.36 -7.50
N ASP A 220 -2.86 -23.17 -6.59
CA ASP A 220 -4.24 -22.81 -6.94
C ASP A 220 -4.29 -21.52 -7.79
N PHE A 221 -3.51 -20.50 -7.38
CA PHE A 221 -3.34 -19.26 -8.13
C PHE A 221 -2.86 -19.53 -9.57
N TRP A 222 -1.81 -20.34 -9.73
CA TRP A 222 -1.18 -20.61 -11.03
C TRP A 222 -2.01 -21.52 -11.95
N GLU A 223 -2.68 -22.52 -11.39
CA GLU A 223 -3.51 -23.45 -12.17
C GLU A 223 -4.71 -22.73 -12.80
N ARG A 224 -5.18 -21.64 -12.18
CA ARG A 224 -6.24 -20.77 -12.70
C ARG A 224 -5.73 -19.58 -13.53
N ARG A 225 -4.48 -19.62 -14.02
CA ARG A 225 -3.91 -18.53 -14.83
C ARG A 225 -4.69 -18.19 -16.08
N ASP A 226 -5.38 -19.15 -16.69
CA ASP A 226 -6.19 -18.90 -17.88
C ASP A 226 -7.38 -17.95 -17.59
N GLU A 227 -7.73 -17.74 -16.30
CA GLU A 227 -8.78 -16.82 -15.87
C GLU A 227 -8.28 -15.38 -15.68
N TRP A 228 -7.04 -15.20 -15.23
CA TRP A 228 -6.52 -13.86 -14.85
C TRP A 228 -5.40 -13.38 -15.76
N LEU A 229 -4.57 -14.25 -16.33
CA LEU A 229 -3.47 -13.87 -17.21
C LEU A 229 -3.96 -13.12 -18.47
N PRO A 230 -5.12 -13.45 -19.09
CA PRO A 230 -5.65 -12.66 -20.21
C PRO A 230 -6.05 -11.24 -19.83
N THR A 231 -6.19 -10.93 -18.54
CA THR A 231 -6.44 -9.56 -18.07
C THR A 231 -5.16 -8.74 -17.99
N TRP A 232 -4.00 -9.36 -18.21
CA TRP A 232 -2.70 -8.72 -18.15
C TRP A 232 -2.14 -8.46 -19.55
N ASP A 233 -1.55 -7.28 -19.74
CA ASP A 233 -0.84 -6.94 -20.97
C ASP A 233 0.31 -5.96 -20.70
N HIS A 234 1.24 -5.85 -21.66
CA HIS A 234 2.43 -5.00 -21.50
C HIS A 234 2.12 -3.51 -21.33
N GLU A 235 1.01 -3.04 -21.89
CA GLU A 235 0.67 -1.62 -21.88
C GLU A 235 0.00 -1.20 -20.57
N ASN A 236 -0.99 -1.98 -20.16
CA ASN A 236 -1.92 -1.70 -19.08
C ASN A 236 -1.48 -2.30 -17.75
N SER A 237 -0.74 -3.41 -17.72
CA SER A 237 -0.37 -4.10 -16.47
C SER A 237 0.98 -3.67 -15.89
N THR A 238 1.48 -2.52 -16.35
CA THR A 238 2.75 -1.94 -15.93
C THR A 238 2.52 -0.71 -15.07
N LEU A 239 3.11 -0.68 -13.87
CA LEU A 239 3.26 0.58 -13.11
C LEU A 239 4.21 1.49 -13.86
N ARG A 240 3.71 2.62 -14.35
CA ARG A 240 4.50 3.61 -15.08
C ARG A 240 4.71 4.82 -14.20
N VAL A 241 5.96 5.08 -13.85
CA VAL A 241 6.35 6.28 -13.10
C VAL A 241 7.06 7.22 -14.06
N ASP A 242 6.49 8.41 -14.24
CA ASP A 242 7.10 9.47 -15.06
C ASP A 242 8.22 10.15 -14.28
N TYR A 243 7.90 10.63 -13.06
CA TYR A 243 8.90 11.18 -12.16
C TYR A 243 8.54 10.98 -10.70
N ILE A 244 9.58 11.07 -9.87
CA ILE A 244 9.49 11.27 -8.43
C ILE A 244 10.27 12.54 -8.11
N ARG A 245 9.66 13.45 -7.35
CA ARG A 245 10.30 14.68 -6.87
C ARG A 245 10.13 14.79 -5.36
N VAL A 246 11.21 15.20 -4.70
CA VAL A 246 11.20 15.55 -3.28
C VAL A 246 11.67 16.98 -3.14
N PHE A 247 10.91 17.79 -2.40
CA PHE A 247 11.19 19.18 -2.12
C PHE A 247 11.41 19.30 -0.61
N GLN A 248 12.64 19.58 -0.19
CA GLN A 248 12.97 19.79 1.21
C GLN A 248 12.92 21.30 1.52
N PRO A 249 12.47 21.68 2.73
CA PRO A 249 12.50 23.06 3.20
C PRO A 249 13.92 23.61 3.37
#